data_AF-A0A6I4MF06-F1
#
_entry.id   AF-A0A6I4MF06-F1
#
_cell.length_a   1.000
_cell.length_b   1.000
_cell.length_c   1.000
_cell.angle_alpha   90.00
_cell.angle_beta   90.00
_cell.angle_gamma   90.00
#
_symmetry.space_group_name_H-M   'P 1'
#
loop_
_entity.id
_entity.type
_entity.pdbx_description
1 polymer ?
#
loop_
_entity_poly.entity_id
_entity_poly.type
_entity_poly.pdbx_seq_one_letter_code
_entity_poly.pdbx_strand_id
1 'polypeptide(L)' 'MTAPAWTADVEDSADLEERLRAEFPGWRIARAGGSWWASRTPLLSETVTAADSVQAPSAAELYLALDRTRS' A
#
# COMPACT_ATOMS: atom_id res chain seq x y z
N MET A 1 6.32 -13.00 -7.20
CA MET A 1 5.08 -12.33 -6.76
C MET A 1 4.66 -11.40 -7.89
N THR A 2 3.46 -11.58 -8.42
CA THR A 2 2.90 -10.74 -9.48
C THR A 2 1.72 -10.00 -8.88
N ALA A 3 1.66 -8.69 -9.08
CA ALA A 3 0.53 -7.91 -8.61
C ALA A 3 -0.75 -8.36 -9.34
N PRO A 4 -1.90 -8.40 -8.65
CA PRO A 4 -3.13 -8.86 -9.29
C PRO A 4 -3.58 -7.89 -10.38
N ALA A 5 -4.26 -8.41 -11.42
CA ALA A 5 -4.60 -7.63 -12.62
C ALA A 5 -5.41 -6.35 -12.33
N TRP A 6 -6.19 -6.34 -11.25
CA TRP A 6 -6.93 -5.15 -10.83
C TRP A 6 -6.02 -3.97 -10.41
N THR A 7 -4.76 -4.21 -10.03
CA THR A 7 -3.80 -3.14 -9.71
C THR A 7 -3.22 -2.44 -10.95
N ALA A 8 -3.40 -3.03 -12.14
CA ALA A 8 -3.05 -2.42 -13.43
C ALA A 8 -4.18 -1.55 -14.00
N ASP A 9 -5.38 -1.66 -13.42
CA ASP A 9 -6.53 -0.85 -13.78
C ASP A 9 -6.40 0.54 -13.16
N VAL A 10 -6.14 1.55 -13.99
CA VAL A 10 -5.95 2.95 -13.55
C VAL A 10 -7.24 3.76 -13.61
N GLU A 11 -8.36 3.14 -14.01
CA GLU A 11 -9.58 3.86 -14.36
C GLU A 11 -10.27 4.43 -13.12
N ASP A 12 -10.15 3.78 -11.96
CA ASP A 12 -10.64 4.33 -10.70
C ASP A 12 -9.65 4.18 -9.54
N SER A 13 -9.08 5.30 -9.11
CA SER A 13 -8.10 5.33 -8.03
C SER A 13 -8.73 5.09 -6.65
N ALA A 14 -10.04 5.32 -6.50
CA ALA A 14 -10.73 5.10 -5.24
C ALA A 14 -11.04 3.60 -5.06
N ASP A 15 -11.49 2.91 -6.11
CA ASP A 15 -11.65 1.45 -6.12
C ASP A 15 -10.33 0.75 -5.77
N LEU A 16 -9.23 1.16 -6.41
CA LEU A 16 -7.89 0.66 -6.09
C LEU A 16 -7.53 0.84 -4.62
N GLU A 17 -7.83 2.01 -4.04
CA GLU A 17 -7.53 2.31 -2.63
C GLU A 17 -8.36 1.42 -1.69
N GLU A 18 -9.65 1.27 -1.95
CA GLU A 18 -10.54 0.43 -1.15
C GLU A 18 -10.12 -1.04 -1.21
N ARG A 19 -9.75 -1.54 -2.38
CA ARG A 19 -9.26 -2.93 -2.55
C ARG A 19 -7.94 -3.16 -1.83
N LEU A 20 -7.00 -2.23 -1.96
CA LEU A 20 -5.74 -2.30 -1.24
C LEU A 20 -5.97 -2.26 0.28
N ARG A 21 -6.88 -1.42 0.77
CA ARG A 21 -7.25 -1.35 2.20
C ARG A 21 -7.92 -2.65 2.67
N ALA A 22 -8.73 -3.28 1.83
CA ALA A 22 -9.37 -4.56 2.13
C ALA A 22 -8.36 -5.72 2.20
N GLU A 23 -7.39 -5.77 1.29
CA GLU A 23 -6.31 -6.77 1.28
C GLU A 23 -5.31 -6.57 2.42
N PHE A 24 -5.08 -5.31 2.79
CA PHE A 24 -4.09 -4.90 3.80
C PHE A 24 -4.74 -4.06 4.92
N PRO A 25 -5.65 -4.65 5.74
CA PRO A 25 -6.42 -3.90 6.74
C PRO A 25 -5.58 -3.28 7.87
N GLY A 26 -4.32 -3.72 8.05
CA GLY A 26 -3.36 -3.14 8.99
C GLY A 26 -2.57 -1.93 8.44
N TRP A 27 -2.80 -1.57 7.18
CA TRP A 27 -2.12 -0.46 6.51
C TRP A 27 -3.10 0.67 6.23
N ARG A 28 -2.67 1.89 6.53
CA ARG A 28 -3.31 3.12 6.05
C ARG A 28 -2.76 3.41 4.67
N ILE A 29 -3.62 3.37 3.67
CA ILE A 29 -3.28 3.57 2.26
C ILE A 29 -3.90 4.87 1.78
N ALA A 30 -3.10 5.66 1.07
CA ALA A 30 -3.48 6.95 0.52
C ALA A 30 -2.74 7.22 -0.80
N ARG A 31 -3.39 7.93 -1.72
CA ARG A 31 -2.77 8.42 -2.96
C ARG A 31 -2.59 9.93 -2.90
N ALA A 32 -1.37 10.41 -3.11
CA ALA A 32 -1.04 11.83 -3.11
C ALA A 32 0.01 12.15 -4.19
N GLY A 33 -0.22 13.19 -4.99
CA GLY A 33 0.74 13.66 -5.99
C GLY A 33 1.09 12.62 -7.05
N GLY A 34 0.14 11.75 -7.43
CA GLY A 34 0.38 10.66 -8.37
C GLY A 34 1.15 9.47 -7.80
N SER A 35 1.54 9.50 -6.52
CA SER A 35 2.19 8.40 -5.82
C SER A 35 1.24 7.75 -4.82
N TRP A 36 1.46 6.47 -4.59
CA TRP A 36 0.78 5.64 -3.59
C TRP A 36 1.63 5.54 -2.33
N TRP A 37 0.97 5.69 -1.20
CA TRP A 37 1.57 5.65 0.12
C TRP A 37 0.82 4.64 0.96
N ALA A 38 1.58 3.84 1.71
CA ALA A 38 1.02 2.97 2.73
C ALA A 38 1.84 3.09 4.01
N SER A 39 1.16 3.24 5.15
CA SER A 39 1.80 3.31 6.46
C SER A 39 1.12 2.32 7.42
N ARG A 40 1.90 1.48 8.10
CA ARG A 40 1.38 0.63 9.20
C ARG A 40 1.25 1.50 10.44
N THR A 41 0.23 1.22 11.25
CA THR A 41 0.15 1.74 12.63
C THR A 41 -0.21 0.55 13.53
N PRO A 42 0.49 0.37 14.65
CA PRO A 42 0.33 1.28 15.79
C PRO A 42 1.64 1.97 16.22
N LEU A 43 1.50 3.24 16.65
CA LEU A 43 2.47 4.03 17.43
C LEU A 43 2.68 3.42 18.84
N LEU A 44 2.98 2.12 18.95
CA LEU A 44 3.49 1.55 20.18
C LEU A 44 4.99 1.78 20.19
N SER A 45 5.32 2.98 20.68
CA SER A 45 6.58 3.41 21.30
C SER A 45 7.89 2.78 20.80
N GLU A 46 8.72 3.67 20.24
CA GLU A 46 10.19 3.67 20.27
C GLU A 46 10.95 3.11 19.06
N THR A 47 10.33 2.53 18.02
CA THR A 47 11.12 2.23 16.80
C THR A 47 10.28 2.22 15.51
N VAL A 48 10.04 3.41 14.94
CA VAL A 48 9.60 3.51 13.54
C VAL A 48 10.78 3.10 12.66
N THR A 49 10.78 1.85 12.19
CA THR A 49 11.74 1.39 11.20
C THR A 49 11.22 1.76 9.80
N ALA A 50 12.12 1.90 8.82
CA ALA A 50 11.74 2.18 7.43
C ALA A 50 10.77 1.14 6.81
N ALA A 51 10.52 0.01 7.49
CA ALA A 51 9.52 -0.99 7.14
C ALA A 51 8.07 -0.56 7.44
N ASP A 52 7.84 0.53 8.18
CA ASP A 52 6.50 1.01 8.58
C ASP A 52 5.85 1.96 7.57
N SER A 53 6.57 2.38 6.53
CA SER A 53 6.03 3.22 5.47
C SER A 53 6.60 2.84 4.12
N VAL A 54 5.71 2.70 3.14
CA VAL A 54 6.02 2.30 1.78
C VAL A 54 5.47 3.35 0.84
N GLN A 55 6.30 3.78 -0.11
CA GLN A 55 5.90 4.66 -1.20
C GLN A 55 6.12 3.93 -2.52
N ALA A 56 5.17 4.06 -3.43
CA ALA A 56 5.26 3.48 -4.77
C ALA A 56 4.65 4.41 -5.82
N PRO A 57 5.13 4.41 -7.07
CA PRO A 57 4.56 5.22 -8.15
C PRO A 57 3.23 4.66 -8.69
N SER A 58 2.87 3.42 -8.34
CA SER A 58 1.66 2.75 -8.82
C SER A 58 1.07 1.80 -7.77
N ALA A 59 -0.21 1.45 -7.92
CA ALA A 59 -0.91 0.53 -7.02
C ALA A 59 -0.28 -0.88 -7.07
N ALA A 60 0.17 -1.32 -8.25
CA ALA A 60 0.84 -2.61 -8.43
C ALA A 60 2.16 -2.69 -7.65
N GLU A 61 2.99 -1.64 -7.74
CA GLU A 61 4.25 -1.56 -6.99
C GLU A 61 3.99 -1.47 -5.48
N LEU A 62 2.96 -0.71 -5.08
CA LEU A 62 2.55 -0.65 -3.67
C LEU A 62 2.13 -2.02 -3.15
N TYR A 63 1.31 -2.76 -3.91
CA TYR A 63 0.87 -4.11 -3.56
C TYR A 63 2.06 -5.04 -3.33
N LEU A 64 3.02 -5.07 -4.28
CA LEU A 64 4.19 -5.94 -4.18
C LEU A 64 5.06 -5.61 -2.96
N ALA A 65 5.22 -4.32 -2.65
CA ALA A 65 5.96 -3.88 -1.49
C ALA A 65 5.24 -4.25 -0.17
N LEU A 66 3.92 -4.08 -0.12
CA LEU A 66 3.09 -4.49 1.01
C LEU A 66 3.08 -6.01 1.22
N ASP A 67 2.98 -6.79 0.14
CA ASP A 67 3.03 -8.25 0.18
C ASP A 67 4.39 -8.76 0.69
N ARG A 68 5.50 -8.13 0.24
CA ARG A 68 6.84 -8.44 0.76
C ARG A 68 6.94 -8.19 2.27
N THR A 69 6.28 -7.17 2.82
CA THR A 69 6.29 -6.87 4.26
C THR A 69 5.41 -7.81 5.10
N ARG A 70 4.67 -8.72 4.46
CA ARG A 70 3.82 -9.73 5.10
C ARG A 70 4.53 -11.09 5.21
N SER A 71 5.59 -11.31 4.45
CA SER A 71 6.40 -12.54 4.44
C SER A 71 7.54 -12.50 5.46
#